data_AF-A0A6V8E531-F1
#
_entry.id   AF-A0A6V8E531-F1
#
_cell.length_a   1.000
_cell.length_b   1.000
_cell.length_c   1.000
_cell.angle_alpha   90.00
_cell.angle_beta   90.00
_cell.angle_gamma   90.00
#
_symmetry.space_group_name_H-M   'P 1'
#
loop_
_entity.id
_entity.type
_entity.pdbx_description
1 polymer ?
#
loop_
_entity_poly.entity_id
_entity_poly.type
_entity_poly.pdbx_seq_one_letter_code
_entity_poly.pdbx_strand_id
1 'polypeptide(L)'
;MQPGEVWGNRWSNAVLPMARRYMEVATQKQSLVCLAADRNTMSGLMELVNEVGPYIAALKTHVDLVDDWSPEAWEGFCEAAKQHNLLIFEDRKFADIGKITKNQMSGIYDIRSWSDIVTAHLISGPDIVDGLQSAWQDVNREGGVLLLAQMSSRGNLLTEEYCGKVVEKGIQSDGVLGFIGNGSRPDELKELRLRVGEQKM
;
A
#
# COMPACT_ATOMS: atom_id res chain seq x y z
N MET A 1 -20.81 -9.07 12.07
CA MET A 1 -21.19 -8.87 10.65
C MET A 1 -20.08 -9.47 9.82
N GLN A 2 -20.40 -10.29 8.82
CA GLN A 2 -19.36 -10.89 7.97
C GLN A 2 -18.76 -9.81 7.05
N PRO A 3 -17.44 -9.80 6.77
CA PRO A 3 -16.82 -8.79 5.90
C PRO A 3 -17.51 -8.65 4.54
N GLY A 4 -17.93 -9.76 3.92
CA GLY A 4 -18.67 -9.74 2.65
C GLY A 4 -20.00 -8.98 2.70
N GLU A 5 -20.69 -8.99 3.85
CA GLU A 5 -21.95 -8.25 4.04
C GLU A 5 -21.69 -6.74 4.19
N VAL A 6 -20.60 -6.36 4.85
CA VAL A 6 -20.19 -4.96 5.04
C VAL A 6 -19.74 -4.34 3.72
N TRP A 7 -18.92 -5.07 2.96
CA TRP A 7 -18.20 -4.55 1.81
C TRP A 7 -18.87 -4.83 0.46
N GLY A 8 -19.84 -5.76 0.41
CA GLY A 8 -20.67 -6.03 -0.76
C GLY A 8 -19.85 -6.33 -2.01
N ASN A 9 -20.11 -5.58 -3.09
CA ASN A 9 -19.43 -5.78 -4.37
C ASN A 9 -17.90 -5.64 -4.28
N ARG A 10 -17.38 -4.80 -3.37
CA ARG A 10 -15.92 -4.66 -3.20
C ARG A 10 -15.29 -5.95 -2.69
N TRP A 11 -15.98 -6.67 -1.80
CA TRP A 11 -15.55 -8.00 -1.36
C TRP A 11 -15.55 -9.00 -2.50
N SER A 12 -16.66 -9.06 -3.25
CA SER A 12 -16.83 -10.01 -4.35
C SER A 12 -15.85 -9.78 -5.50
N ASN A 13 -15.52 -8.51 -5.78
CA ASN A 13 -14.62 -8.12 -6.86
C ASN A 13 -13.13 -8.12 -6.46
N ALA A 14 -12.81 -8.26 -5.18
CA ALA A 14 -11.42 -8.27 -4.72
C ALA A 14 -10.70 -9.53 -5.22
N VAL A 15 -9.80 -9.33 -6.19
CA VAL A 15 -8.92 -10.35 -6.78
C VAL A 15 -7.67 -10.60 -5.91
N LEU A 16 -7.23 -9.59 -5.18
CA LEU A 16 -6.02 -9.63 -4.36
C LEU A 16 -6.34 -10.12 -2.93
N PRO A 17 -5.64 -11.16 -2.40
CA PRO A 17 -5.80 -11.62 -1.02
C PRO A 17 -5.68 -10.51 0.03
N MET A 18 -4.71 -9.61 -0.10
CA MET A 18 -4.50 -8.48 0.80
C MET A 18 -5.66 -7.47 0.78
N ALA A 19 -6.41 -7.35 -0.32
CA ALA A 19 -7.62 -6.51 -0.35
C ALA A 19 -8.69 -7.09 0.58
N ARG A 20 -8.92 -8.41 0.49
CA ARG A 20 -9.82 -9.13 1.41
C ARG A 20 -9.32 -9.06 2.84
N ARG A 21 -8.01 -9.23 3.03
CA ARG A 21 -7.40 -9.11 4.35
C ARG A 21 -7.65 -7.73 4.96
N TYR A 22 -7.44 -6.65 4.22
CA TYR A 22 -7.75 -5.31 4.71
C TYR A 22 -9.23 -5.18 5.10
N MET A 23 -10.15 -5.65 4.26
CA MET A 23 -11.59 -5.62 4.56
C MET A 23 -11.97 -6.43 5.80
N GLU A 24 -11.33 -7.59 6.02
CA GLU A 24 -11.47 -8.38 7.24
C GLU A 24 -11.01 -7.61 8.47
N VAL A 25 -9.77 -7.09 8.44
CA VAL A 25 -9.20 -6.33 9.57
C VAL A 25 -10.07 -5.12 9.88
N ALA A 26 -10.45 -4.36 8.86
CA ALA A 26 -11.27 -3.18 9.02
C ALA A 26 -12.65 -3.49 9.61
N THR A 27 -13.25 -4.61 9.19
CA THR A 27 -14.52 -5.09 9.75
C THR A 27 -14.36 -5.54 11.20
N GLN A 28 -13.31 -6.30 11.50
CA GLN A 28 -13.06 -6.81 12.85
C GLN A 28 -12.80 -5.66 13.84
N LYS A 29 -11.97 -4.69 13.45
CA LYS A 29 -11.57 -3.57 14.30
C LYS A 29 -12.50 -2.36 14.22
N GLN A 30 -13.48 -2.38 13.31
CA GLN A 30 -14.33 -1.22 13.01
C GLN A 30 -13.51 0.03 12.69
N SER A 31 -12.45 -0.15 11.89
CA SER A 31 -11.49 0.91 11.58
C SER A 31 -11.06 0.86 10.13
N LEU A 32 -11.14 2.00 9.44
CA LEU A 32 -10.56 2.20 8.11
C LEU A 32 -9.20 2.91 8.18
N VAL A 33 -8.71 3.18 9.39
CA VAL A 33 -7.51 3.98 9.59
C VAL A 33 -6.29 3.22 9.08
N CYS A 34 -5.59 3.84 8.14
CA CYS A 34 -4.19 3.55 7.88
C CYS A 34 -3.35 4.65 8.51
N LEU A 35 -2.43 4.26 9.40
CA LEU A 35 -1.57 5.22 10.10
C LEU A 35 -0.22 5.34 9.41
N ALA A 36 0.23 6.58 9.19
CA ALA A 36 1.60 6.89 8.81
C ALA A 36 2.55 6.79 10.03
N ALA A 37 3.38 5.76 10.05
CA ALA A 37 4.37 5.53 11.10
C ALA A 37 5.69 6.26 10.82
N ASP A 38 5.63 7.57 10.65
CA ASP A 38 6.80 8.38 10.28
C ASP A 38 7.64 8.70 11.55
N ARG A 39 8.30 7.67 12.09
CA ARG A 39 9.27 7.74 13.20
C ARG A 39 10.65 7.34 12.68
N ASN A 40 11.68 8.02 13.18
CA ASN A 40 13.06 7.80 12.73
C ASN A 40 13.82 6.76 13.55
N THR A 41 13.25 6.23 14.64
CA THR A 41 13.92 5.23 15.48
C THR A 41 13.09 3.96 15.62
N MET A 42 13.77 2.82 15.72
CA MET A 42 13.13 1.53 15.98
C MET A 42 12.32 1.55 17.28
N SER A 43 12.81 2.21 18.33
CA SER A 43 12.09 2.37 19.59
C SER A 43 10.77 3.13 19.40
N GLY A 44 10.79 4.26 18.67
CA GLY A 44 9.60 5.07 18.43
C GLY A 44 8.57 4.36 17.55
N LEU A 45 9.02 3.54 16.60
CA LEU A 45 8.14 2.66 15.81
C LEU A 45 7.47 1.58 16.67
N MET A 46 8.25 0.93 17.54
CA MET A 46 7.74 -0.10 18.46
C MET A 46 6.73 0.47 19.48
N GLU A 47 7.02 1.63 20.06
CA GLU A 47 6.08 2.33 20.94
C GLU A 47 4.78 2.65 20.21
N LEU A 48 4.87 3.22 19.00
CA LEU A 48 3.71 3.58 18.20
C LEU A 48 2.83 2.36 17.89
N VAL A 49 3.41 1.27 17.37
CA VAL A 49 2.62 0.09 16.97
C VAL A 49 1.93 -0.57 18.16
N ASN A 50 2.58 -0.61 19.33
CA ASN A 50 1.99 -1.18 20.54
C ASN A 50 0.83 -0.32 21.09
N GLU A 51 0.92 1.00 20.95
CA GLU A 51 -0.13 1.92 21.42
C GLU A 51 -1.35 1.91 20.50
N VAL A 52 -1.13 1.98 19.18
CA VAL A 52 -2.21 2.23 18.21
C VAL A 52 -2.66 0.99 17.45
N GLY A 53 -1.87 -0.08 17.47
CA GLY A 53 -2.09 -1.30 16.69
C GLY A 53 -3.49 -1.91 16.83
N PRO A 54 -4.10 -1.96 18.04
CA PRO A 54 -5.47 -2.44 18.21
C PRO A 54 -6.55 -1.64 17.45
N TYR A 55 -6.27 -0.38 17.08
CA TYR A 55 -7.28 0.58 16.59
C TYR A 55 -7.17 0.92 15.10
N ILE A 56 -6.14 0.43 14.41
CA ILE A 56 -5.89 0.72 12.99
C ILE A 56 -5.92 -0.54 12.14
N ALA A 57 -6.20 -0.42 10.85
CA ALA A 57 -6.28 -1.56 9.92
C ALA A 57 -4.96 -1.82 9.17
N ALA A 58 -4.19 -0.76 8.93
CA ALA A 58 -2.93 -0.83 8.20
C ALA A 58 -1.91 0.18 8.75
N LEU A 59 -0.64 -0.16 8.59
CA LEU A 59 0.49 0.66 8.98
C LEU A 59 1.28 1.03 7.73
N LYS A 60 1.42 2.32 7.46
CA LYS A 60 2.29 2.86 6.42
C LYS A 60 3.67 3.10 7.00
N THR A 61 4.70 2.60 6.34
CA THR A 61 6.10 2.80 6.72
C THR A 61 6.87 3.62 5.68
N HIS A 62 8.00 4.16 6.14
CA HIS A 62 9.13 4.59 5.34
C HIS A 62 10.37 4.01 5.99
N VAL A 63 10.71 2.77 5.62
CA VAL A 63 11.87 2.07 6.20
C VAL A 63 13.18 2.85 6.00
N ASP A 64 13.24 3.66 4.95
CA ASP A 64 14.38 4.50 4.58
C ASP A 64 14.55 5.76 5.44
N LEU A 65 13.64 6.04 6.38
CA LEU A 65 13.76 7.14 7.36
C LEU A 65 14.30 6.69 8.72
N VAL A 66 14.56 5.38 8.92
CA VAL A 66 14.91 4.83 10.22
C VAL A 66 16.43 4.84 10.41
N ASP A 67 16.91 5.66 11.34
CA ASP A 67 18.33 5.94 11.56
C ASP A 67 19.09 4.74 12.16
N ASP A 68 18.43 3.99 13.04
CA ASP A 68 18.97 2.82 13.77
C ASP A 68 18.43 1.49 13.22
N TRP A 69 18.09 1.45 11.94
CA TRP A 69 17.57 0.26 11.27
C TRP A 69 18.57 -0.91 11.31
N SER A 70 18.05 -2.10 11.61
CA SER A 70 18.73 -3.38 11.32
C SER A 70 17.69 -4.40 10.82
N PRO A 71 18.12 -5.45 10.08
CA PRO A 71 17.22 -6.51 9.65
C PRO A 71 16.46 -7.15 10.83
N GLU A 72 17.15 -7.43 11.93
CA GLU A 72 16.58 -8.10 13.12
C GLU A 72 15.59 -7.21 13.85
N ALA A 73 15.91 -5.92 14.01
CA ALA A 73 15.01 -4.97 14.65
C ALA A 73 13.75 -4.75 13.80
N TRP A 74 13.91 -4.67 12.48
CA TRP A 74 12.81 -4.49 11.54
C TRP A 74 11.89 -5.72 11.47
N GLU A 75 12.47 -6.93 11.52
CA GLU A 75 11.72 -8.18 11.62
C GLU A 75 10.84 -8.17 12.88
N GLY A 76 11.40 -7.83 14.05
CA GLY A 76 10.64 -7.71 15.29
C GLY A 76 9.51 -6.68 15.23
N PHE A 77 9.73 -5.55 14.56
CA PHE A 77 8.68 -4.56 14.32
C PHE A 77 7.56 -5.09 13.41
N CYS A 78 7.92 -5.78 12.33
CA CYS A 78 6.94 -6.41 11.44
C CYS A 78 6.14 -7.51 12.17
N GLU A 79 6.76 -8.28 13.05
CA GLU A 79 6.08 -9.25 13.90
C GLU A 79 5.09 -8.59 14.86
N ALA A 80 5.47 -7.49 15.52
CA ALA A 80 4.56 -6.75 16.40
C ALA A 80 3.34 -6.20 15.64
N ALA A 81 3.54 -5.66 14.44
CA ALA A 81 2.44 -5.23 13.57
C ALA A 81 1.51 -6.40 13.18
N LYS A 82 2.06 -7.57 12.86
CA LYS A 82 1.29 -8.79 12.56
C LYS A 82 0.52 -9.31 13.78
N GLN A 83 1.08 -9.23 14.99
CA GLN A 83 0.38 -9.59 16.23
C GLN A 83 -0.84 -8.72 16.47
N HIS A 84 -0.78 -7.45 16.08
CA HIS A 84 -1.93 -6.55 16.06
C HIS A 84 -2.84 -6.75 14.85
N ASN A 85 -2.61 -7.73 13.99
CA ASN A 85 -3.39 -7.97 12.78
C ASN A 85 -3.41 -6.74 11.84
N LEU A 86 -2.24 -6.16 11.57
CA LEU A 86 -2.07 -5.04 10.64
C LEU A 86 -1.57 -5.53 9.29
N LEU A 87 -2.06 -4.90 8.22
CA LEU A 87 -1.34 -4.90 6.96
C LEU A 87 -0.21 -3.87 7.04
N ILE A 88 0.96 -4.22 6.52
CA ILE A 88 2.11 -3.33 6.45
C ILE A 88 2.26 -2.89 5.00
N PHE A 89 2.25 -1.58 4.77
CA PHE A 89 2.55 -1.03 3.46
C PHE A 89 3.72 -0.07 3.47
N GLU A 90 4.65 -0.27 2.55
CA GLU A 90 5.84 0.55 2.41
C GLU A 90 5.60 1.65 1.37
N ASP A 91 5.64 2.91 1.81
CA ASP A 91 5.35 4.07 0.97
C ASP A 91 6.57 4.52 0.15
N ARG A 92 7.21 3.56 -0.52
CA ARG A 92 8.48 3.76 -1.24
C ARG A 92 8.37 4.61 -2.50
N LYS A 93 7.15 4.74 -3.06
CA LYS A 93 6.85 5.46 -4.31
C LYS A 93 7.80 5.07 -5.44
N PHE A 94 7.87 3.77 -5.75
CA PHE A 94 8.69 3.26 -6.86
C PHE A 94 8.37 3.99 -8.17
N ALA A 95 9.39 4.33 -8.96
CA ALA A 95 9.22 5.13 -10.17
C ALA A 95 10.25 4.80 -11.27
N ASP A 96 10.74 3.56 -11.29
CA ASP A 96 11.72 3.06 -12.27
C ASP A 96 11.07 2.01 -13.20
N ILE A 97 11.81 1.53 -14.19
CA ILE A 97 11.37 0.45 -15.07
C ILE A 97 11.27 -0.88 -14.31
N GLY A 98 10.41 -1.80 -14.77
CA GLY A 98 10.03 -3.02 -14.05
C GLY A 98 11.21 -3.84 -13.50
N LYS A 99 12.24 -4.07 -14.31
CA LYS A 99 13.43 -4.83 -13.88
C LYS A 99 14.18 -4.17 -12.72
N ILE A 100 14.35 -2.84 -12.76
CA ILE A 100 15.07 -2.12 -11.71
C ILE A 100 14.22 -2.07 -10.44
N THR A 101 12.93 -1.79 -10.58
CA THR A 101 11.98 -1.83 -9.46
C THR A 101 11.96 -3.21 -8.76
N LYS A 102 12.00 -4.31 -9.52
CA LYS A 102 12.13 -5.68 -8.97
C LYS A 102 13.39 -5.81 -8.10
N ASN A 103 14.53 -5.31 -8.56
CA ASN A 103 15.79 -5.38 -7.81
C ASN A 103 15.80 -4.43 -6.59
N GLN A 104 15.12 -3.29 -6.67
CA GLN A 104 15.00 -2.37 -5.54
C GLN A 104 14.21 -2.99 -4.38
N MET A 105 13.20 -3.82 -4.70
CA MET A 105 12.46 -4.59 -3.70
C MET A 105 13.35 -5.59 -2.94
N SER A 106 14.42 -6.11 -3.55
CA SER A 106 15.39 -7.02 -2.94
C SER A 106 16.66 -6.33 -2.43
N GLY A 107 16.65 -5.00 -2.35
CA GLY A 107 17.80 -4.21 -1.89
C GLY A 107 18.07 -4.41 -0.39
N ILE A 108 18.80 -3.47 0.20
CA ILE A 108 19.18 -3.53 1.63
C ILE A 108 18.01 -3.80 2.58
N TYR A 109 16.85 -3.20 2.31
CA TYR A 109 15.65 -3.34 3.14
C TYR A 109 14.80 -4.58 2.83
N ASP A 110 15.11 -5.29 1.75
CA ASP A 110 14.37 -6.46 1.25
C ASP A 110 12.83 -6.32 1.38
N ILE A 111 12.28 -5.21 0.89
CA ILE A 111 10.86 -4.81 1.01
C ILE A 111 9.89 -5.95 0.67
N ARG A 112 10.26 -6.80 -0.30
CA ARG A 112 9.47 -7.98 -0.71
C ARG A 112 9.26 -9.02 0.40
N SER A 113 10.14 -9.12 1.39
CA SER A 113 10.07 -10.18 2.41
C SER A 113 9.14 -9.85 3.57
N TRP A 114 8.69 -8.60 3.70
CA TRP A 114 7.85 -8.17 4.82
C TRP A 114 6.60 -7.37 4.43
N SER A 115 6.67 -6.53 3.39
CA SER A 115 5.53 -5.67 3.00
C SER A 115 4.40 -6.45 2.34
N ASP A 116 3.16 -6.09 2.66
CA ASP A 116 1.96 -6.60 2.01
C ASP A 116 1.57 -5.72 0.82
N ILE A 117 1.89 -4.43 0.90
CA ILE A 117 1.50 -3.41 -0.07
C ILE A 117 2.67 -2.45 -0.28
N VAL A 118 2.84 -1.93 -1.49
CA VAL A 118 3.79 -0.84 -1.78
C VAL A 118 3.16 0.24 -2.64
N THR A 119 3.75 1.44 -2.64
CA THR A 119 3.32 2.53 -3.54
C THR A 119 4.21 2.64 -4.78
N ALA A 120 3.60 2.99 -5.92
CA ALA A 120 4.33 3.19 -7.17
C ALA A 120 3.72 4.30 -8.05
N HIS A 121 4.57 5.04 -8.74
CA HIS A 121 4.20 5.90 -9.85
C HIS A 121 4.12 5.08 -11.14
N LEU A 122 3.11 5.36 -11.97
CA LEU A 122 2.98 4.70 -13.28
C LEU A 122 3.74 5.44 -14.41
N ILE A 123 4.64 6.36 -14.05
CA ILE A 123 5.34 7.21 -15.02
C ILE A 123 6.25 6.41 -15.98
N SER A 124 6.79 5.28 -15.52
CA SER A 124 7.63 4.38 -16.31
C SER A 124 6.84 3.33 -17.12
N GLY A 125 5.50 3.36 -17.06
CA GLY A 125 4.63 2.39 -17.73
C GLY A 125 4.20 1.22 -16.84
N PRO A 126 3.35 0.31 -17.36
CA PRO A 126 2.72 -0.76 -16.57
C PRO A 126 3.72 -1.81 -16.05
N ASP A 127 4.85 -2.01 -16.73
CA ASP A 127 5.89 -2.99 -16.36
C ASP A 127 6.42 -2.80 -14.92
N ILE A 128 6.26 -1.60 -14.34
CA ILE A 128 6.60 -1.37 -12.93
C ILE A 128 5.77 -2.26 -11.99
N VAL A 129 4.49 -2.46 -12.29
CA VAL A 129 3.61 -3.33 -11.51
C VAL A 129 4.03 -4.78 -11.67
N ASP A 130 4.36 -5.21 -12.89
CA ASP A 130 4.83 -6.57 -13.16
C ASP A 130 6.16 -6.87 -12.46
N GLY A 131 7.06 -5.89 -12.41
CA GLY A 131 8.32 -5.97 -11.67
C GLY A 131 8.11 -6.13 -10.17
N LEU A 132 7.18 -5.37 -9.58
CA LEU A 132 6.81 -5.47 -8.17
C LEU A 132 6.18 -6.84 -7.84
N GLN A 133 5.24 -7.30 -8.65
CA GLN A 133 4.61 -8.62 -8.51
C GLN A 133 5.65 -9.74 -8.59
N SER A 134 6.56 -9.66 -9.56
CA SER A 134 7.66 -10.61 -9.71
C SER A 134 8.61 -10.62 -8.51
N ALA A 135 8.81 -9.49 -7.82
CA ALA A 135 9.66 -9.42 -6.65
C ALA A 135 9.08 -10.20 -5.46
N TRP A 136 7.78 -10.10 -5.21
CA TRP A 136 7.12 -10.92 -4.18
C TRP A 136 7.13 -12.41 -4.53
N GLN A 137 6.93 -12.75 -5.80
CA GLN A 137 6.97 -14.14 -6.27
C GLN A 137 8.34 -14.81 -6.03
N ASP A 138 9.45 -14.08 -6.19
CA ASP A 138 10.80 -14.59 -5.92
C ASP A 138 10.98 -15.11 -4.47
N VAL A 139 10.15 -14.64 -3.53
CA VAL A 139 10.17 -15.03 -2.12
C VAL A 139 8.88 -15.75 -1.69
N ASN A 140 8.12 -16.30 -2.65
CA ASN A 140 6.86 -17.02 -2.44
C ASN A 140 5.83 -16.20 -1.64
N ARG A 141 5.78 -14.89 -1.89
CA ARG A 141 4.78 -13.98 -1.32
C ARG A 141 3.91 -13.41 -2.42
N GLU A 142 2.81 -12.79 -2.01
CA GLU A 142 1.94 -11.98 -2.85
C GLU A 142 1.80 -10.60 -2.20
N GLY A 143 1.56 -9.57 -3.00
CA GLY A 143 1.39 -8.22 -2.50
C GLY A 143 0.63 -7.32 -3.47
N GLY A 144 0.29 -6.13 -3.02
CA GLY A 144 -0.57 -5.18 -3.74
C GLY A 144 0.09 -3.86 -4.02
N VAL A 145 -0.16 -3.28 -5.18
CA VAL A 145 0.37 -1.96 -5.54
C VAL A 145 -0.71 -0.90 -5.39
N LEU A 146 -0.40 0.17 -4.65
CA LEU A 146 -1.16 1.41 -4.64
C LEU A 146 -0.53 2.40 -5.61
N LEU A 147 -1.22 2.71 -6.70
CA LEU A 147 -0.72 3.63 -7.72
C LEU A 147 -0.97 5.09 -7.33
N LEU A 148 0.03 5.95 -7.47
CA LEU A 148 -0.14 7.39 -7.24
C LEU A 148 -0.90 8.04 -8.40
N ALA A 149 -2.21 8.22 -8.23
CA ALA A 149 -3.08 8.90 -9.20
C ALA A 149 -3.11 10.41 -8.98
N GLN A 150 -3.05 10.86 -7.72
CA GLN A 150 -3.00 12.27 -7.34
C GLN A 150 -1.98 12.48 -6.21
N MET A 151 -1.53 13.74 -6.03
CA MET A 151 -0.65 14.15 -4.94
C MET A 151 -1.11 15.46 -4.32
N SER A 152 -0.85 15.64 -3.03
CA SER A 152 -1.15 16.87 -2.29
C SER A 152 -0.08 17.96 -2.44
N SER A 153 1.10 17.62 -2.97
CA SER A 153 2.22 18.55 -3.09
C SER A 153 1.91 19.67 -4.09
N ARG A 154 2.26 20.90 -3.71
CA ARG A 154 2.07 22.10 -4.54
C ARG A 154 2.91 22.00 -5.82
N GLY A 155 2.28 22.19 -6.98
CA GLY A 155 2.98 22.23 -8.27
C GLY A 155 3.40 20.87 -8.82
N ASN A 156 2.82 19.78 -8.30
CA ASN A 156 3.05 18.44 -8.86
C ASN A 156 2.53 18.33 -10.30
N LEU A 157 3.07 17.36 -11.04
CA LEU A 157 2.78 17.16 -12.46
C LEU A 157 1.69 16.11 -12.72
N LEU A 158 1.00 15.64 -11.67
CA LEU A 158 -0.07 14.66 -11.81
C LEU A 158 -1.35 15.41 -12.17
N THR A 159 -1.48 15.70 -13.46
CA THR A 159 -2.66 16.35 -14.05
C THR A 159 -3.87 15.42 -14.01
N GLU A 160 -5.05 15.97 -14.27
CA GLU A 160 -6.27 15.17 -14.43
C GLU A 160 -6.16 14.13 -15.56
N GLU A 161 -5.48 14.49 -16.66
CA GLU A 161 -5.20 13.57 -17.76
C GLU A 161 -4.28 12.41 -17.32
N TYR A 162 -3.22 12.73 -16.56
CA TYR A 162 -2.35 11.72 -15.98
C TYR A 162 -3.13 10.78 -15.05
N CYS A 163 -3.94 11.34 -14.14
CA CYS A 163 -4.81 10.58 -13.25
C CYS A 163 -5.73 9.63 -14.04
N GLY A 164 -6.33 10.11 -15.14
CA GLY A 164 -7.17 9.29 -16.02
C GLY A 164 -6.42 8.08 -16.58
N LYS A 165 -5.21 8.30 -17.12
CA LYS A 165 -4.35 7.24 -17.66
C LYS A 165 -3.89 6.24 -16.59
N VAL A 166 -3.60 6.71 -15.38
CA VAL A 166 -3.24 5.84 -14.24
C VAL A 166 -4.40 4.93 -13.87
N VAL A 167 -5.61 5.48 -13.75
CA VAL A 167 -6.80 4.69 -13.43
C VAL A 167 -7.12 3.70 -14.53
N GLU A 168 -7.16 4.14 -15.80
CA GLU A 168 -7.44 3.30 -16.97
C GLU A 168 -6.57 2.05 -17.02
N LYS A 169 -5.26 2.22 -16.81
CA LYS A 169 -4.29 1.11 -16.80
C LYS A 169 -4.35 0.30 -15.50
N GLY A 170 -4.51 0.97 -14.36
CA GLY A 170 -4.45 0.33 -13.05
C GLY A 170 -5.63 -0.61 -12.78
N ILE A 171 -6.84 -0.26 -13.23
CA ILE A 171 -8.02 -1.12 -13.02
C ILE A 171 -7.91 -2.46 -13.77
N GLN A 172 -7.17 -2.49 -14.88
CA GLN A 172 -6.97 -3.70 -15.71
C GLN A 172 -5.89 -4.64 -15.16
N SER A 173 -5.07 -4.19 -14.20
CA SER A 173 -3.94 -4.96 -13.68
C SER A 173 -4.32 -5.67 -12.39
N ASP A 174 -4.15 -7.00 -12.32
CA ASP A 174 -4.43 -7.78 -11.12
C ASP A 174 -3.52 -7.43 -9.94
N GLY A 175 -2.29 -6.97 -10.21
CA GLY A 175 -1.32 -6.56 -9.19
C GLY A 175 -1.62 -5.21 -8.52
N VAL A 176 -2.56 -4.43 -9.06
CA VAL A 176 -2.97 -3.15 -8.48
C VAL A 176 -4.09 -3.37 -7.47
N LEU A 177 -3.82 -2.93 -6.24
CA LEU A 177 -4.77 -2.94 -5.13
C LEU A 177 -5.73 -1.76 -5.20
N GLY A 178 -5.22 -0.57 -5.52
CA GLY A 178 -5.97 0.68 -5.47
C GLY A 178 -5.09 1.88 -5.80
N PHE A 179 -5.51 3.07 -5.37
CA PHE A 179 -4.91 4.34 -5.78
C PHE A 179 -4.71 5.29 -4.60
N ILE A 180 -3.60 6.02 -4.61
CA ILE A 180 -3.38 7.16 -3.72
C ILE A 180 -4.00 8.41 -4.36
N GLY A 181 -4.92 9.04 -3.63
CA GLY A 181 -5.60 10.27 -4.01
C GLY A 181 -5.25 11.46 -3.10
N ASN A 182 -5.69 12.66 -3.45
CA ASN A 182 -5.41 13.86 -2.66
C ASN A 182 -6.42 14.07 -1.51
N GLY A 183 -6.04 13.66 -0.30
CA GLY A 183 -6.82 13.84 0.94
C GLY A 183 -7.29 15.27 1.22
N SER A 184 -6.58 16.28 0.74
CA SER A 184 -6.95 17.69 0.96
C SER A 184 -8.04 18.19 0.00
N ARG A 185 -8.49 17.37 -0.95
CA ARG A 185 -9.50 17.71 -1.96
C ARG A 185 -10.61 16.64 -2.01
N PRO A 186 -11.57 16.67 -1.08
CA PRO A 186 -12.59 15.62 -0.94
C PRO A 186 -13.44 15.39 -2.20
N ASP A 187 -13.73 16.44 -2.97
CA ASP A 187 -14.55 16.29 -4.18
C ASP A 187 -13.78 15.60 -5.31
N GLU A 188 -12.49 15.94 -5.50
CA GLU A 188 -11.62 15.22 -6.44
C GLU A 188 -11.41 13.75 -6.04
N LEU A 189 -11.43 13.45 -4.74
CA LEU A 189 -11.40 12.07 -4.25
C LEU A 189 -12.68 11.30 -4.59
N LYS A 190 -13.86 11.93 -4.52
CA LYS A 190 -15.11 11.30 -4.95
C LYS A 190 -15.08 11.00 -6.45
N GLU A 191 -14.58 11.93 -7.24
CA GLU A 191 -14.41 11.73 -8.69
C GLU A 191 -13.42 10.60 -9.00
N LEU A 192 -12.27 10.55 -8.30
CA LEU A 192 -11.33 9.45 -8.41
C LEU A 192 -12.02 8.12 -8.06
N ARG A 193 -12.77 8.07 -6.96
CA ARG A 193 -13.50 6.86 -6.53
C ARG A 193 -14.51 6.40 -7.59
N LEU A 194 -15.21 7.33 -8.26
CA LEU A 194 -16.12 7.01 -9.35
C LEU A 194 -15.38 6.44 -10.57
N ARG A 195 -14.23 7.02 -10.94
CA ARG A 195 -13.41 6.53 -12.07
C ARG A 195 -12.85 5.13 -11.82
N VAL A 196 -12.45 4.83 -10.58
CA VAL A 196 -11.94 3.51 -10.18
C VAL A 196 -13.05 2.43 -10.19
N GLY A 197 -14.30 2.82 -9.97
CA GLY A 197 -15.45 1.90 -9.98
C GLY A 197 -15.49 0.98 -8.76
N GLU A 198 -15.87 -0.28 -8.94
CA GLU A 198 -16.01 -1.26 -7.86
C GLU A 198 -14.96 -2.38 -7.89
N GLN A 199 -14.00 -2.32 -8.82
CA GLN A 199 -13.05 -3.41 -9.06
C GLN A 199 -11.81 -3.34 -8.15
N LYS A 200 -11.40 -2.13 -7.75
CA LYS A 200 -10.21 -1.88 -6.93
C LYS A 200 -10.57 -1.19 -5.62
N MET A 201 -9.71 -1.31 -4.61
CA MET A 201 -9.89 -0.70 -3.27
C MET A 201 -9.84 0.82 -3.30
#